data_AF-A0A8T1U267-F1
#
_entry.id   AF-A0A8T1U267-F1
#
_cell.length_a   1.000
_cell.length_b   1.000
_cell.length_c   1.000
_cell.angle_alpha   90.00
_cell.angle_beta   90.00
_cell.angle_gamma   90.00
#
_symmetry.space_group_name_H-M   'P 1'
#
loop_
_entity.id
_entity.type
_entity.pdbx_description
1 polymer ?
#
loop_
_entity_poly.entity_id
_entity_poly.type
_entity_poly.pdbx_seq_one_letter_code
_entity_poly.pdbx_strand_id
1 'polypeptide(L)'
;MAPQHQNDSNKTDTKPVAIKNALNQEIKHYKFDHPELLSVYPETKFDPIPVLPVEDRGLKADPTFKNLLEDATVTHLAPKIGTELSGIQLHELTNAQRDELALLIAHRGVVFFRDQEINIEQQLELGRYYGPLHVHQNLGHPKDHHEALVVENSVETSEGFLKRQMYDPFNAWHSDVSNERQPPSYTSFKVLTNPPVGGDTLWASAYEAYDRLTPPMREFISGLTAIHTGIVSALYQ
;
A
#
# COMPACT_ATOMS: atom_id res chain seq x y z
N MET A 1 23.02 6.73 2.31
CA MET A 1 22.60 8.10 1.97
C MET A 1 21.70 7.99 0.77
N ALA A 2 20.38 8.11 0.95
CA ALA A 2 19.48 8.33 -0.18
C ALA A 2 19.95 9.61 -0.89
N PRO A 3 19.90 9.67 -2.24
CA PRO A 3 20.26 10.89 -2.93
C PRO A 3 19.33 11.99 -2.42
N GLN A 4 19.92 12.95 -1.70
CA GLN A 4 19.27 14.22 -1.44
C GLN A 4 18.79 14.73 -2.80
N HIS A 5 17.50 15.02 -2.91
CA HIS A 5 17.00 15.87 -3.99
C HIS A 5 17.70 17.22 -3.85
N GLN A 6 18.89 17.33 -4.44
CA GLN A 6 19.56 18.60 -4.64
C GLN A 6 18.61 19.43 -5.50
N ASN A 7 18.21 20.57 -4.93
CA ASN A 7 17.43 21.58 -5.59
C ASN A 7 18.31 22.15 -6.72
N ASP A 8 18.24 21.55 -7.90
CA ASP A 8 18.86 22.07 -9.11
C ASP A 8 18.22 23.41 -9.43
N SER A 9 18.94 24.48 -9.11
CA SER A 9 18.55 25.88 -9.30
C SER A 9 18.69 26.36 -10.76
N ASN A 10 18.76 25.43 -11.71
CA ASN A 10 18.75 25.68 -13.15
C ASN A 10 17.53 25.05 -13.83
N LYS A 11 16.32 25.38 -13.35
CA LYS A 11 15.10 25.11 -14.12
C LYS A 11 14.91 26.26 -15.11
N THR A 12 15.22 25.99 -16.37
CA THR A 12 14.66 26.75 -17.49
C THR A 12 13.13 26.82 -17.29
N ASP A 13 12.56 28.00 -17.49
CA ASP A 13 11.15 28.32 -17.33
C ASP A 13 10.30 27.65 -18.42
N THR A 14 10.34 26.32 -18.48
CA THR A 14 9.51 25.50 -19.35
C THR A 14 8.23 25.19 -18.60
N LYS A 15 7.13 25.80 -19.07
CA LYS A 15 5.80 25.47 -18.56
C LYS A 15 5.60 23.94 -18.61
N PRO A 16 5.03 23.32 -17.57
CA PRO A 16 4.72 21.89 -17.58
C PRO A 16 3.91 21.52 -18.83
N VAL A 17 4.33 20.45 -19.53
CA VAL A 17 3.57 19.92 -20.67
C VAL A 17 2.31 19.24 -20.15
N ALA A 18 1.15 19.76 -20.53
CA ALA A 18 -0.14 19.22 -20.14
C ALA A 18 -0.32 17.78 -20.63
N ILE A 19 -0.82 16.92 -19.74
CA ILE A 19 -1.12 15.52 -20.05
C ILE A 19 -2.38 15.47 -20.91
N LYS A 20 -2.31 14.76 -22.04
CA LYS A 20 -3.44 14.54 -22.95
C LYS A 20 -3.82 13.07 -23.01
N ASN A 21 -5.12 12.78 -23.07
CA ASN A 21 -5.61 11.43 -23.26
C ASN A 21 -5.48 10.96 -24.72
N ALA A 22 -5.89 9.71 -25.01
CA ALA A 22 -5.88 9.14 -26.35
C ALA A 22 -6.73 9.91 -27.39
N LEU A 23 -7.59 10.83 -26.95
CA LEU A 23 -8.41 11.72 -27.79
C LEU A 23 -7.82 13.14 -27.90
N ASN A 24 -6.57 13.35 -27.47
CA ASN A 24 -5.87 14.63 -27.42
C ASN A 24 -6.53 15.70 -26.51
N GLN A 25 -7.34 15.29 -25.55
CA GLN A 25 -7.98 16.19 -24.58
C GLN A 25 -7.09 16.33 -23.35
N GLU A 26 -6.94 17.56 -22.84
CA GLU A 26 -6.24 17.79 -21.57
C GLU A 26 -6.95 17.10 -20.42
N ILE A 27 -6.19 16.42 -19.58
CA ILE A 27 -6.72 15.71 -18.41
C ILE A 27 -6.77 16.70 -17.24
N LYS A 28 -7.97 16.85 -16.65
CA LYS A 28 -8.14 17.64 -15.43
C LYS A 28 -7.57 16.87 -14.24
N HIS A 29 -6.56 17.44 -13.59
CA HIS A 29 -6.04 16.94 -12.33
C HIS A 29 -6.91 17.44 -11.17
N TYR A 30 -7.24 16.56 -10.24
CA TYR A 30 -7.84 16.97 -8.97
C TYR A 30 -6.76 17.54 -8.07
N LYS A 31 -7.11 18.59 -7.32
CA LYS A 31 -6.23 19.09 -6.28
C LYS A 31 -6.29 18.13 -5.10
N PHE A 32 -5.15 17.89 -4.49
CA PHE A 32 -5.12 17.23 -3.20
C PHE A 32 -5.71 18.17 -2.13
N ASP A 33 -6.86 17.79 -1.59
CA ASP A 33 -7.64 18.63 -0.68
C ASP A 33 -7.31 18.38 0.81
N HIS A 34 -6.19 17.67 1.08
CA HIS A 34 -5.72 17.33 2.42
C HIS A 34 -4.30 17.84 2.72
N PRO A 35 -4.04 19.16 2.62
CA PRO A 35 -2.70 19.71 2.83
C PRO A 35 -2.10 19.39 4.21
N GLU A 36 -2.95 19.14 5.22
CA GLU A 36 -2.56 18.70 6.56
C GLU A 36 -1.88 17.32 6.58
N LEU A 37 -2.13 16.49 5.56
CA LEU A 37 -1.55 15.16 5.40
C LEU A 37 -0.28 15.16 4.54
N LEU A 38 0.17 16.32 4.05
CA LEU A 38 1.42 16.38 3.29
C LEU A 38 2.61 15.99 4.17
N SER A 39 3.47 15.13 3.60
CA SER A 39 4.63 14.60 4.30
C SER A 39 5.62 15.69 4.69
N VAL A 40 6.08 15.63 5.94
CA VAL A 40 7.27 16.33 6.41
C VAL A 40 8.47 15.39 6.38
N TYR A 41 9.68 15.96 6.33
CA TYR A 41 10.95 15.24 6.29
C TYR A 41 11.85 15.69 7.43
N PRO A 42 11.51 15.39 8.69
CA PRO A 42 12.35 15.76 9.82
C PRO A 42 13.68 15.00 9.78
N GLU A 43 14.75 15.58 10.32
CA GLU A 43 16.03 14.87 10.56
C GLU A 43 15.91 13.90 11.75
N THR A 44 14.83 13.14 11.82
CA THR A 44 14.61 12.14 12.87
C THR A 44 15.30 10.85 12.47
N LYS A 45 16.14 10.33 13.38
CA LYS A 45 16.64 8.97 13.30
C LYS A 45 15.80 8.11 14.21
N PHE A 46 15.18 7.07 13.68
CA PHE A 46 14.52 6.07 14.50
C PHE A 46 15.51 4.96 14.84
N ASP A 47 15.31 4.34 16.00
CA ASP A 47 16.06 3.16 16.39
C ASP A 47 15.74 1.98 15.46
N PRO A 48 16.66 1.01 15.31
CA PRO A 48 16.37 -0.20 14.56
C PRO A 48 15.11 -0.88 15.10
N ILE A 49 14.20 -1.28 14.20
CA ILE A 49 12.99 -2.01 14.57
C ILE A 49 13.39 -3.34 15.23
N PRO A 50 13.02 -3.59 16.50
CA PRO A 50 13.36 -4.82 17.19
C PRO A 50 12.60 -6.00 16.56
N VAL A 51 13.07 -7.22 16.82
CA VAL A 51 12.27 -8.41 16.48
C VAL A 51 11.10 -8.49 17.46
N LEU A 52 9.89 -8.37 16.94
CA LEU A 52 8.66 -8.36 17.71
C LEU A 52 8.02 -9.76 17.74
N PRO A 53 7.35 -10.15 18.85
CA PRO A 53 6.57 -11.37 18.87
C PRO A 53 5.43 -11.27 17.86
N VAL A 54 5.21 -12.35 17.11
CA VAL A 54 4.16 -12.42 16.09
C VAL A 54 2.93 -13.09 16.68
N GLU A 55 1.79 -12.40 16.61
CA GLU A 55 0.48 -12.95 16.93
C GLU A 55 -0.45 -12.70 15.74
N ASP A 56 -0.87 -13.76 15.05
CA ASP A 56 -1.77 -13.64 13.91
C ASP A 56 -3.23 -13.62 14.37
N ARG A 57 -3.89 -12.47 14.19
CA ARG A 57 -5.31 -12.28 14.50
C ARG A 57 -6.23 -13.21 13.70
N GLY A 58 -5.84 -13.61 12.49
CA GLY A 58 -6.61 -14.54 11.67
C GLY A 58 -6.78 -15.92 12.32
N LEU A 59 -5.86 -16.32 13.21
CA LEU A 59 -5.97 -17.59 13.95
C LEU A 59 -7.03 -17.57 15.06
N LYS A 60 -7.54 -16.39 15.43
CA LYS A 60 -8.61 -16.22 16.43
C LYS A 60 -10.01 -16.12 15.81
N ALA A 61 -10.07 -16.02 14.49
CA ALA A 61 -11.32 -15.85 13.76
C ALA A 61 -12.23 -17.07 13.83
N ASP A 62 -13.54 -16.85 13.71
CA ASP A 62 -14.47 -17.92 13.35
C ASP A 62 -14.32 -18.18 11.83
N PRO A 63 -13.93 -19.40 11.40
CA PRO A 63 -13.67 -19.70 10.00
C PRO A 63 -14.93 -19.71 9.13
N THR A 64 -16.12 -19.58 9.72
CA THR A 64 -17.38 -19.41 8.99
C THR A 64 -17.66 -17.97 8.58
N PHE A 65 -16.87 -17.01 9.09
CA PHE A 65 -17.01 -15.58 8.88
C PHE A 65 -18.39 -15.02 9.27
N LYS A 66 -19.08 -15.69 10.20
CA LYS A 66 -20.46 -15.37 10.54
C LYS A 66 -20.62 -13.97 11.11
N ASN A 67 -19.63 -13.43 11.83
CA ASN A 67 -19.78 -12.12 12.45
C ASN A 67 -19.55 -10.99 11.43
N LEU A 68 -18.61 -11.17 10.50
CA LEU A 68 -18.22 -10.18 9.51
C LEU A 68 -19.15 -10.15 8.31
N LEU A 69 -19.57 -11.32 7.82
CA LEU A 69 -20.36 -11.42 6.59
C LEU A 69 -21.87 -11.34 6.80
N GLU A 70 -22.35 -11.48 8.04
CA GLU A 70 -23.78 -11.33 8.35
C GLU A 70 -24.30 -9.91 8.00
N ASP A 71 -23.49 -8.89 8.30
CA ASP A 71 -23.85 -7.48 8.09
C ASP A 71 -23.34 -6.92 6.74
N ALA A 72 -22.56 -7.69 5.99
CA ALA A 72 -21.87 -7.21 4.78
C ALA A 72 -22.46 -7.77 3.49
N THR A 73 -22.54 -6.93 2.46
CA THR A 73 -22.69 -7.41 1.08
C THR A 73 -21.32 -7.80 0.53
N VAL A 74 -21.22 -9.02 0.00
CA VAL A 74 -19.95 -9.62 -0.42
C VAL A 74 -19.91 -9.77 -1.94
N THR A 75 -18.87 -9.22 -2.56
CA THR A 75 -18.59 -9.42 -4.00
C THR A 75 -17.17 -9.93 -4.21
N HIS A 76 -17.01 -11.14 -4.73
CA HIS A 76 -15.69 -11.64 -5.13
C HIS A 76 -15.29 -11.07 -6.49
N LEU A 77 -14.16 -10.36 -6.54
CA LEU A 77 -13.73 -9.64 -7.74
C LEU A 77 -13.00 -10.55 -8.74
N ALA A 78 -12.25 -11.54 -8.23
CA ALA A 78 -11.65 -12.60 -9.04
C ALA A 78 -11.76 -13.95 -8.32
N PRO A 79 -11.65 -15.09 -9.03
CA PRO A 79 -11.83 -16.41 -8.42
C PRO A 79 -10.90 -16.68 -7.22
N LYS A 80 -9.65 -16.19 -7.29
CA LYS A 80 -8.56 -16.55 -6.36
C LYS A 80 -7.99 -15.40 -5.54
N ILE A 81 -8.44 -14.17 -5.78
CA ILE A 81 -7.95 -12.97 -5.11
C ILE A 81 -9.06 -11.91 -5.12
N GLY A 82 -9.07 -11.05 -4.11
CA GLY A 82 -9.95 -9.88 -4.08
C GLY A 82 -11.37 -10.21 -3.64
N THR A 83 -11.81 -9.52 -2.61
CA THR A 83 -13.21 -9.48 -2.17
C THR A 83 -13.56 -8.04 -1.84
N GLU A 84 -14.68 -7.53 -2.34
CA GLU A 84 -15.25 -6.27 -1.90
C GLU A 84 -16.32 -6.54 -0.85
N LEU A 85 -16.28 -5.79 0.25
CA LEU A 85 -17.29 -5.74 1.30
C LEU A 85 -17.93 -4.35 1.32
N SER A 86 -19.25 -4.30 1.35
CA SER A 86 -20.04 -3.07 1.48
C SER A 86 -21.15 -3.23 2.52
N GLY A 87 -21.69 -2.11 3.01
CA GLY A 87 -22.71 -2.11 4.07
C GLY A 87 -22.16 -2.10 5.51
N ILE A 88 -20.84 -2.17 5.68
CA ILE A 88 -20.17 -2.11 6.99
C ILE A 88 -19.10 -1.01 7.03
N GLN A 89 -18.86 -0.45 8.21
CA GLN A 89 -17.82 0.55 8.45
C GLN A 89 -16.66 -0.07 9.25
N LEU A 90 -15.44 0.07 8.73
CA LEU A 90 -14.21 -0.46 9.34
C LEU A 90 -14.01 0.01 10.79
N HIS A 91 -14.39 1.26 11.09
CA HIS A 91 -14.22 1.84 12.42
C HIS A 91 -15.26 1.35 13.45
N GLU A 92 -16.32 0.67 12.99
CA GLU A 92 -17.39 0.13 13.82
C GLU A 92 -17.24 -1.37 14.08
N LEU A 93 -16.29 -2.05 13.41
CA LEU A 93 -16.11 -3.48 13.54
C LEU A 93 -15.80 -3.88 14.99
N THR A 94 -16.51 -4.90 15.45
CA THR A 94 -16.21 -5.60 16.70
C THR A 94 -14.90 -6.40 16.59
N ASN A 95 -14.32 -6.79 17.72
CA ASN A 95 -13.10 -7.61 17.71
C ASN A 95 -13.27 -8.94 16.94
N ALA A 96 -14.43 -9.60 17.07
CA ALA A 96 -14.72 -10.83 16.32
C ALA A 96 -14.74 -10.58 14.80
N GLN A 97 -15.35 -9.48 14.36
CA GLN A 97 -15.34 -9.07 12.95
C GLN A 97 -13.93 -8.71 12.46
N ARG A 98 -13.12 -8.03 13.29
CA ARG A 98 -11.74 -7.70 12.96
C ARG A 98 -10.86 -8.94 12.81
N ASP A 99 -11.00 -9.93 13.69
CA ASP A 99 -10.29 -11.21 13.58
C ASP A 99 -10.71 -11.96 12.29
N GLU A 100 -12.01 -12.01 12.00
CA GLU A 100 -12.52 -12.58 10.75
C GLU A 100 -12.05 -11.83 9.50
N LEU A 101 -11.89 -10.51 9.59
CA LEU A 101 -11.32 -9.71 8.51
C LEU A 101 -9.85 -10.07 8.26
N ALA A 102 -9.05 -10.28 9.30
CA ALA A 102 -7.68 -10.77 9.15
C ALA A 102 -7.65 -12.14 8.43
N LEU A 103 -8.51 -13.07 8.85
CA LEU A 103 -8.62 -14.38 8.19
C LEU A 103 -9.07 -14.25 6.73
N LEU A 104 -10.03 -13.38 6.44
CA LEU A 104 -10.52 -13.15 5.08
C LEU A 104 -9.42 -12.58 4.18
N ILE A 105 -8.62 -11.62 4.68
CA ILE A 105 -7.46 -11.08 3.96
C ILE A 105 -6.45 -12.19 3.68
N ALA A 106 -6.15 -13.06 4.64
CA ALA A 106 -5.24 -14.19 4.43
C ALA A 106 -5.72 -15.14 3.33
N HIS A 107 -7.03 -15.41 3.25
CA HIS A 107 -7.61 -16.25 2.18
C HIS A 107 -7.72 -15.55 0.83
N ARG A 108 -7.93 -14.24 0.80
CA ARG A 108 -8.30 -13.49 -0.41
C ARG A 108 -7.20 -12.58 -0.93
N GLY A 109 -6.08 -12.46 -0.22
CA GLY A 109 -4.95 -11.59 -0.54
C GLY A 109 -5.21 -10.09 -0.34
N VAL A 110 -6.39 -9.61 -0.74
CA VAL A 110 -6.82 -8.22 -0.59
C VAL A 110 -8.34 -8.14 -0.40
N VAL A 111 -8.78 -7.24 0.47
CA VAL A 111 -10.19 -6.94 0.72
C VAL A 111 -10.43 -5.45 0.53
N PHE A 112 -11.47 -5.10 -0.23
CA PHE A 112 -11.84 -3.73 -0.55
C PHE A 112 -13.08 -3.32 0.24
N PHE A 113 -13.11 -2.07 0.66
CA PHE A 113 -14.26 -1.46 1.32
C PHE A 113 -14.64 -0.18 0.58
N ARG A 114 -15.93 -0.03 0.28
CA ARG A 114 -16.48 1.19 -0.34
C ARG A 114 -17.08 2.10 0.72
N ASP A 115 -17.13 3.40 0.41
CA ASP A 115 -17.86 4.40 1.19
C ASP A 115 -17.51 4.41 2.69
N GLN A 116 -16.21 4.34 2.98
CA GLN A 116 -15.70 4.29 4.35
C GLN A 116 -15.51 5.70 4.93
N GLU A 117 -16.24 5.99 6.00
CA GLU A 117 -16.16 7.23 6.78
C GLU A 117 -15.12 7.11 7.91
N ILE A 118 -13.95 6.56 7.58
CA ILE A 118 -12.86 6.34 8.53
C ILE A 118 -11.84 7.49 8.48
N ASN A 119 -11.54 8.12 9.61
CA ASN A 119 -10.46 9.12 9.71
C ASN A 119 -9.10 8.46 10.00
N ILE A 120 -8.01 9.25 9.96
CA ILE A 120 -6.65 8.73 10.16
C ILE A 120 -6.48 8.05 11.53
N GLU A 121 -7.03 8.61 12.61
CA GLU A 121 -6.93 8.01 13.95
C GLU A 121 -7.62 6.65 14.04
N GLN A 122 -8.81 6.54 13.45
CA GLN A 122 -9.55 5.29 13.39
C GLN A 122 -8.84 4.25 12.51
N GLN A 123 -8.19 4.69 11.43
CA GLN A 123 -7.39 3.80 10.57
C GLN A 123 -6.14 3.31 11.29
N LEU A 124 -5.47 4.17 12.06
CA LEU A 124 -4.35 3.79 12.92
C LEU A 124 -4.80 2.82 14.02
N GLU A 125 -5.96 3.05 14.64
CA GLU A 125 -6.52 2.15 15.65
C GLU A 125 -6.86 0.76 15.08
N LEU A 126 -7.39 0.72 13.85
CA LEU A 126 -7.57 -0.54 13.13
C LEU A 126 -6.23 -1.25 12.91
N GLY A 127 -5.18 -0.52 12.51
CA GLY A 127 -3.83 -1.09 12.38
C GLY A 127 -3.28 -1.64 13.69
N ARG A 128 -3.44 -0.90 14.80
CA ARG A 128 -3.01 -1.32 16.16
C ARG A 128 -3.68 -2.61 16.62
N TYR A 129 -4.90 -2.87 16.15
CA TYR A 129 -5.57 -4.13 16.43
C TYR A 129 -4.82 -5.34 15.84
N TYR A 130 -4.30 -5.18 14.62
CA TYR A 130 -3.59 -6.23 13.89
C TYR A 130 -2.12 -6.36 14.28
N GLY A 131 -1.52 -5.31 14.84
CA GLY A 131 -0.15 -5.34 15.31
C GLY A 131 0.43 -3.97 15.58
N PRO A 132 1.71 -3.90 15.96
CA PRO A 132 2.44 -2.64 16.08
C PRO A 132 2.47 -1.93 14.72
N LEU A 133 2.24 -0.62 14.74
CA LEU A 133 2.28 0.19 13.53
C LEU A 133 3.73 0.38 13.06
N HIS A 134 3.97 0.18 11.77
CA HIS A 134 5.27 0.39 11.15
C HIS A 134 5.52 1.89 10.96
N VAL A 135 6.74 2.34 11.25
CA VAL A 135 7.20 3.70 10.95
C VAL A 135 8.25 3.60 9.84
N HIS A 136 7.90 4.14 8.67
CA HIS A 136 8.76 4.02 7.50
C HIS A 136 10.04 4.84 7.69
N GLN A 137 11.18 4.16 7.68
CA GLN A 137 12.48 4.75 8.03
C GLN A 137 13.02 5.76 7.00
N ASN A 138 12.59 5.63 5.74
CA ASN A 138 13.16 6.36 4.60
C ASN A 138 12.16 7.30 3.90
N LEU A 139 10.92 7.37 4.36
CA LEU A 139 9.88 8.19 3.72
C LEU A 139 9.34 9.22 4.71
N GLY A 140 8.86 10.33 4.18
CA GLY A 140 8.21 11.35 4.99
C GLY A 140 6.84 10.87 5.46
N HIS A 141 6.35 11.53 6.51
CA HIS A 141 5.08 11.22 7.15
C HIS A 141 4.32 12.52 7.45
N PRO A 142 3.00 12.51 7.64
CA PRO A 142 2.28 13.68 8.15
C PRO A 142 2.87 14.14 9.49
N LYS A 143 2.85 15.45 9.75
CA LYS A 143 3.53 16.06 10.89
C LYS A 143 3.20 15.42 12.24
N ASP A 144 1.93 15.06 12.44
CA ASP A 144 1.42 14.55 13.71
C ASP A 144 1.13 13.03 13.68
N HIS A 145 1.49 12.33 12.59
CA HIS A 145 1.20 10.90 12.37
C HIS A 145 2.40 10.18 11.76
N HIS A 146 3.39 9.82 12.58
CA HIS A 146 4.65 9.23 12.10
C HIS A 146 4.46 7.81 11.52
N GLU A 147 3.40 7.13 11.94
CA GLU A 147 3.03 5.79 11.50
C GLU A 147 2.23 5.79 10.18
N ALA A 148 1.91 6.96 9.64
CA ALA A 148 1.18 7.09 8.39
C ALA A 148 2.13 7.47 7.23
N LEU A 149 1.90 6.86 6.08
CA LEU A 149 2.51 7.23 4.81
C LEU A 149 1.46 7.81 3.88
N VAL A 150 1.77 8.95 3.25
CA VAL A 150 0.90 9.58 2.26
C VAL A 150 1.57 9.56 0.90
N VAL A 151 0.91 8.88 -0.04
CA VAL A 151 1.31 8.83 -1.44
C VAL A 151 0.58 9.94 -2.18
N GLU A 152 1.26 11.08 -2.36
CA GLU A 152 0.73 12.26 -3.03
C GLU A 152 1.46 12.47 -4.36
N ASN A 153 0.72 12.37 -5.47
CA ASN A 153 1.27 12.50 -6.83
C ASN A 153 0.54 13.56 -7.66
N SER A 154 -0.37 14.34 -7.06
CA SER A 154 -1.21 15.33 -7.77
C SER A 154 -0.48 16.64 -8.07
N VAL A 155 0.61 16.93 -7.38
CA VAL A 155 1.40 18.17 -7.56
C VAL A 155 2.28 18.19 -8.82
N GLU A 156 2.40 17.07 -9.55
CA GLU A 156 3.35 16.95 -10.67
C GLU A 156 2.65 16.69 -12.02
N THR A 157 2.13 17.75 -12.64
CA THR A 157 1.37 17.69 -13.90
C THR A 157 2.24 17.80 -15.15
N SER A 158 3.24 16.94 -15.32
CA SER A 158 4.05 16.94 -16.56
C SER A 158 4.14 15.56 -17.21
N GLU A 159 3.97 15.52 -18.54
CA GLU A 159 4.16 14.29 -19.33
C GLU A 159 5.57 13.68 -19.15
N GLY A 160 6.58 14.53 -18.94
CA GLY A 160 7.95 14.09 -18.64
C GLY A 160 8.08 13.39 -17.30
N PHE A 161 7.32 13.82 -16.28
CA PHE A 161 7.29 13.17 -14.98
C PHE A 161 6.54 11.83 -15.01
N LEU A 162 5.41 11.74 -15.72
CA LEU A 162 4.73 10.45 -15.92
C LEU A 162 5.67 9.41 -16.57
N LYS A 163 6.44 9.81 -17.58
CA LYS A 163 7.46 8.94 -18.19
C LYS A 163 8.52 8.50 -17.20
N ARG A 164 8.92 9.36 -16.25
CA ARG A 164 9.84 9.00 -15.17
C ARG A 164 9.20 8.03 -14.17
N GLN A 165 7.93 8.25 -13.81
CA GLN A 165 7.16 7.37 -12.94
C GLN A 165 7.04 5.95 -13.52
N MET A 166 6.93 5.77 -14.84
CA MET A 166 6.93 4.43 -15.45
C MET A 166 8.17 3.59 -15.10
N TYR A 167 9.27 4.22 -14.73
CA TYR A 167 10.52 3.56 -14.31
C TYR A 167 10.75 3.64 -12.79
N ASP A 168 9.79 4.16 -12.05
CA ASP A 168 9.83 4.23 -10.59
C ASP A 168 9.56 2.83 -10.01
N PRO A 169 10.38 2.33 -9.06
CA PRO A 169 10.12 1.09 -8.34
C PRO A 169 8.70 0.98 -7.74
N PHE A 170 8.07 2.10 -7.36
CA PHE A 170 6.68 2.11 -6.87
C PHE A 170 5.67 1.61 -7.90
N ASN A 171 5.98 1.70 -9.19
CA ASN A 171 5.13 1.26 -10.30
C ASN A 171 5.48 -0.14 -10.84
N ALA A 172 6.40 -0.85 -10.17
CA ALA A 172 6.72 -2.25 -10.47
C ALA A 172 5.96 -3.21 -9.53
N TRP A 173 5.82 -4.47 -9.94
CA TRP A 173 5.30 -5.52 -9.04
C TRP A 173 6.23 -5.71 -7.84
N HIS A 174 5.71 -5.53 -6.63
CA HIS A 174 6.47 -5.68 -5.39
C HIS A 174 5.58 -6.15 -4.22
N SER A 175 6.23 -6.48 -3.11
CA SER A 175 5.63 -6.55 -1.78
C SER A 175 6.31 -5.48 -0.92
N ASP A 176 5.53 -4.78 -0.11
CA ASP A 176 6.00 -3.68 0.71
C ASP A 176 7.12 -4.11 1.66
N VAL A 177 8.19 -3.29 1.72
CA VAL A 177 9.27 -3.36 2.72
C VAL A 177 9.89 -4.76 2.92
N SER A 178 9.95 -5.56 1.85
CA SER A 178 10.49 -6.94 1.90
C SER A 178 11.98 -7.03 2.29
N ASN A 179 12.69 -5.90 2.35
CA ASN A 179 14.06 -5.79 2.82
C ASN A 179 14.20 -5.76 4.36
N GLU A 180 13.12 -5.61 5.11
CA GLU A 180 13.15 -5.67 6.57
C GLU A 180 13.09 -7.11 7.09
N ARG A 181 13.58 -7.32 8.32
CA ARG A 181 13.61 -8.66 8.94
C ARG A 181 12.22 -9.22 9.20
N GLN A 182 11.27 -8.35 9.54
CA GLN A 182 9.86 -8.67 9.72
C GLN A 182 9.04 -7.67 8.89
N PRO A 183 8.84 -7.95 7.59
CA PRO A 183 8.03 -7.08 6.73
C PRO A 183 6.59 -6.94 7.26
N PRO A 184 5.89 -5.85 6.92
CA PRO A 184 4.49 -5.65 7.32
C PRO A 184 3.60 -6.83 6.93
N SER A 185 2.79 -7.31 7.87
CA SER A 185 1.82 -8.39 7.60
C SER A 185 0.56 -7.88 6.89
N TYR A 186 0.20 -6.62 7.13
CA TYR A 186 -0.98 -5.97 6.56
C TYR A 186 -0.63 -4.53 6.18
N THR A 187 -1.17 -4.06 5.05
CA THR A 187 -1.16 -2.65 4.64
C THR A 187 -2.60 -2.17 4.56
N SER A 188 -2.93 -1.08 5.26
CA SER A 188 -4.22 -0.39 5.12
C SER A 188 -4.06 0.82 4.23
N PHE A 189 -4.79 0.87 3.11
CA PHE A 189 -4.69 1.93 2.13
C PHE A 189 -6.04 2.62 1.93
N LYS A 190 -6.09 3.94 2.14
CA LYS A 190 -7.27 4.77 1.90
C LYS A 190 -7.00 5.75 0.76
N VAL A 191 -7.86 5.70 -0.26
CA VAL A 191 -7.83 6.67 -1.36
C VAL A 191 -8.48 7.98 -0.87
N LEU A 192 -7.70 9.05 -0.79
CA LEU A 192 -8.17 10.39 -0.43
C LEU A 192 -8.62 11.21 -1.64
N THR A 193 -7.90 11.07 -2.75
CA THR A 193 -8.18 11.76 -4.00
C THR A 193 -7.73 10.86 -5.15
N ASN A 194 -8.60 10.64 -6.14
CA ASN A 194 -8.30 9.82 -7.31
C ASN A 194 -8.40 10.67 -8.59
N PRO A 195 -7.54 10.48 -9.59
CA PRO A 195 -7.75 11.08 -10.91
C PRO A 195 -9.08 10.58 -11.53
N PRO A 196 -9.65 11.34 -12.49
CA PRO A 196 -10.91 10.94 -13.13
C PRO A 196 -10.78 9.68 -14.00
N VAL A 197 -9.55 9.37 -14.45
CA VAL A 197 -9.20 8.19 -15.24
C VAL A 197 -7.78 7.77 -14.87
N GLY A 198 -7.53 6.46 -14.76
CA GLY A 198 -6.25 5.90 -14.34
C GLY A 198 -6.06 5.92 -12.83
N GLY A 199 -4.84 5.59 -12.38
CA GLY A 199 -4.53 5.46 -10.94
C GLY A 199 -4.93 4.11 -10.34
N ASP A 200 -5.28 3.13 -11.17
CA ASP A 200 -5.59 1.78 -10.72
C ASP A 200 -4.36 1.16 -10.04
N THR A 201 -4.60 0.48 -8.92
CA THR A 201 -3.62 -0.39 -8.30
C THR A 201 -3.96 -1.83 -8.68
N LEU A 202 -2.95 -2.62 -9.04
CA LEU A 202 -3.12 -4.02 -9.41
C LEU A 202 -2.53 -4.92 -8.32
N TRP A 203 -3.22 -6.01 -8.01
CA TRP A 203 -2.77 -7.01 -7.04
C TRP A 203 -2.62 -8.39 -7.69
N ALA A 204 -1.68 -9.17 -7.20
CA ALA A 204 -1.44 -10.56 -7.61
C ALA A 204 -1.34 -11.48 -6.39
N SER A 205 -1.88 -12.69 -6.51
CA SER A 205 -1.82 -13.69 -5.43
C SER A 205 -0.56 -14.54 -5.58
N ALA A 206 0.38 -14.40 -4.64
CA ALA A 206 1.55 -15.26 -4.56
C ALA A 206 1.18 -16.72 -4.21
N TYR A 207 0.11 -16.94 -3.46
CA TYR A 207 -0.41 -18.27 -3.17
C TYR A 207 -0.85 -19.00 -4.44
N GLU A 208 -1.70 -18.36 -5.26
CA GLU A 208 -2.17 -18.96 -6.52
C GLU A 208 -1.01 -19.13 -7.52
N ALA A 209 -0.06 -18.18 -7.56
CA ALA A 209 1.13 -18.32 -8.39
C ALA A 209 1.94 -19.55 -8.02
N TYR A 210 2.17 -19.79 -6.72
CA TYR A 210 2.87 -20.96 -6.19
C TYR A 210 2.12 -22.27 -6.45
N ASP A 211 0.80 -22.28 -6.23
CA ASP A 211 -0.05 -23.45 -6.43
C ASP A 211 -0.10 -23.90 -7.91
N ARG A 212 0.07 -22.96 -8.85
CA ARG A 212 0.15 -23.26 -10.29
C ARG A 212 1.48 -23.80 -10.78
N LEU A 213 2.54 -23.73 -9.95
CA LEU A 213 3.81 -24.30 -10.33
C LEU A 213 3.69 -25.81 -10.52
N THR A 214 4.36 -26.34 -11.53
CA THR A 214 4.51 -27.78 -11.69
C THR A 214 5.23 -28.36 -10.47
N PRO A 215 4.98 -29.63 -10.10
CA PRO A 215 5.66 -30.23 -8.95
C PRO A 215 7.19 -30.09 -8.97
N PRO A 216 7.90 -30.27 -10.11
CA PRO A 216 9.34 -30.05 -10.16
C PRO A 216 9.76 -28.59 -9.89
N MET A 217 8.99 -27.60 -10.37
CA MET A 217 9.32 -26.19 -10.12
C MET A 217 9.08 -25.80 -8.67
N ARG A 218 7.99 -26.32 -8.09
CA ARG A 218 7.71 -26.15 -6.67
C ARG A 218 8.83 -26.71 -5.79
N GLU A 219 9.28 -27.93 -6.08
CA GLU A 219 10.41 -28.56 -5.38
C GLU A 219 11.69 -27.74 -5.54
N PHE A 220 11.99 -27.29 -6.76
CA PHE A 220 13.16 -26.46 -7.04
C PHE A 220 13.18 -25.16 -6.23
N ILE A 221 12.08 -24.40 -6.19
CA ILE A 221 12.06 -23.09 -5.51
C ILE A 221 11.91 -23.18 -3.99
N SER A 222 11.38 -24.29 -3.45
CA SER A 222 11.10 -24.43 -2.00
C SER A 222 12.34 -24.35 -1.12
N GLY A 223 13.52 -24.67 -1.66
CA GLY A 223 14.80 -24.59 -0.96
C GLY A 223 15.59 -23.30 -1.21
N LEU A 224 15.08 -22.39 -2.04
CA LEU A 224 15.81 -21.17 -2.42
C LEU A 224 15.61 -20.06 -1.40
N THR A 225 16.60 -19.18 -1.34
CA THR A 225 16.55 -17.92 -0.58
C THR A 225 16.89 -16.77 -1.50
N ALA A 226 16.35 -15.59 -1.21
CA ALA A 226 16.61 -14.36 -1.95
C ALA A 226 17.09 -13.27 -0.99
N ILE A 227 17.98 -12.40 -1.48
CA ILE A 227 18.42 -11.21 -0.76
C ILE A 227 17.52 -10.04 -1.18
N HIS A 228 16.86 -9.43 -0.21
CA HIS A 228 16.03 -8.24 -0.40
C HIS A 228 16.78 -7.03 0.15
N THR A 229 16.91 -5.97 -0.66
CA THR A 229 17.65 -4.75 -0.29
C THR A 229 16.90 -3.51 -0.75
N GLY A 230 16.90 -2.47 0.08
CA GLY A 230 16.40 -1.13 -0.27
C GLY A 230 17.42 -0.28 -1.04
N ILE A 231 18.61 -0.81 -1.33
CA ILE A 231 19.65 -0.12 -2.11
C ILE A 231 19.35 -0.32 -3.59
N VAL A 232 19.07 0.77 -4.31
CA VAL A 232 19.00 0.74 -5.77
C VAL A 232 20.41 0.43 -6.31
N SER A 233 20.53 -0.65 -7.08
CA SER A 233 21.77 -1.28 -7.60
C SER A 233 22.77 -0.34 -8.33
N ALA A 234 22.40 0.90 -8.62
CA ALA A 234 23.25 1.90 -9.30
C ALA A 234 24.52 2.32 -8.53
N LEU A 235 24.77 1.79 -7.32
CA LEU A 235 25.95 2.09 -6.49
C LEU A 235 27.04 1.01 -6.51
N TYR A 236 26.93 -0.01 -7.38
CA TYR A 236 27.89 -1.12 -7.49
C TYR A 236 28.66 -1.17 -8.83
N GLN A 237 28.77 -0.06 -9.57
CA GLN A 237 29.64 0.05 -10.75
C GLN A 237 30.84 0.95 -10.48
#